data_AF-A0A4D4KGF6-F1
#
_entry.id   AF-A0A4D4KGF6-F1
#
_cell.length_a   1.000
_cell.length_b   1.000
_cell.length_c   1.000
_cell.angle_alpha   90.00
_cell.angle_beta   90.00
_cell.angle_gamma   90.00
#
_symmetry.space_group_name_H-M   'P 1'
#
loop_
_entity.id
_entity.type
_entity.pdbx_description
1 polymer ?
#
loop_
_entity_poly.entity_id
_entity_poly.type
_entity_poly.pdbx_seq_one_letter_code
_entity_poly.pdbx_strand_id
1 'polypeptide(L)'
;MGGLSLPALVGWVLLAGVAAIVHQLIVGLAAMHSGWFPAFAVTLIFLIIGLVLHIPTVPLALLVGYTASTGPAFADLGYDFKAGWLLRRDAAPWRPFEIEGRRQQYLAQLVGFGVALVVVALAWKAFFSDGKVPPVAEVYVTTIKTGLEPGTMTTMLLWAIPGALVQLLGGPSRQMGVLLATGLLVATPQAGWMVLGALVVRQLYTRWRRRGIADAEARKESDEQAENDLSLVGAGLVAGSSLNDVGQLTKAL
;
A
#
# COMPACT_ATOMS: atom_id res chain seq x y z
N MET A 1 9.16 0.93 -32.15
CA MET A 1 8.75 1.71 -30.97
C MET A 1 7.31 2.13 -31.19
N GLY A 2 6.40 1.70 -30.31
CA GLY A 2 5.00 1.44 -30.66
C GLY A 2 4.20 2.65 -31.12
N GLY A 3 3.90 2.72 -32.43
CA GLY A 3 2.74 3.34 -33.09
C GLY A 3 2.33 4.78 -32.78
N LEU A 4 2.92 5.45 -31.79
CA LEU A 4 2.52 6.78 -31.35
C LEU A 4 3.13 7.83 -32.29
N SER A 5 2.27 8.73 -32.77
CA SER A 5 2.73 9.97 -33.39
C SER A 5 3.46 10.84 -32.35
N LEU A 6 4.28 11.79 -32.81
CA LEU A 6 5.01 12.69 -31.90
C LEU A 6 4.08 13.43 -30.91
N PRO A 7 2.92 13.98 -31.32
CA PRO A 7 1.97 14.57 -30.37
C PRO A 7 1.41 13.55 -29.36
N ALA A 8 1.13 12.32 -29.79
CA ALA A 8 0.63 11.27 -28.91
C ALA A 8 1.69 10.80 -27.91
N LEU A 9 2.98 10.79 -28.32
CA LEU A 9 4.10 10.50 -27.42
C LEU A 9 4.24 11.59 -26.34
N VAL A 10 4.17 12.87 -26.72
CA VAL A 10 4.22 13.98 -25.76
C VAL A 10 3.05 13.88 -24.77
N GLY A 11 1.83 13.64 -25.27
CA GLY A 11 0.65 13.42 -24.44
C GLY A 11 0.81 12.22 -23.49
N TRP A 12 1.39 11.12 -23.97
CA TRP A 12 1.68 9.93 -23.16
C TRP A 12 2.69 10.22 -22.05
N VAL A 13 3.77 10.97 -22.34
CA VAL A 13 4.78 11.36 -21.33
C VAL A 13 4.16 12.24 -20.26
N LEU A 14 3.33 13.22 -20.66
CA LEU A 14 2.61 14.08 -19.71
C LEU A 14 1.64 13.27 -18.85
N LEU A 15 0.88 12.35 -19.46
CA LEU A 15 -0.01 11.44 -18.74
C LEU A 15 0.76 10.59 -17.74
N ALA A 16 1.90 10.01 -18.13
CA ALA A 16 2.73 9.22 -17.24
C ALA A 16 3.28 10.05 -16.06
N GLY A 17 3.72 11.29 -16.32
CA GLY A 17 4.17 12.21 -15.27
C GLY A 17 3.06 12.56 -14.27
N VAL A 18 1.87 12.92 -14.78
CA VAL A 18 0.70 13.20 -13.93
C VAL A 18 0.29 11.94 -13.16
N ALA A 19 0.28 10.78 -13.82
CA ALA A 19 -0.06 9.51 -13.20
C ALA A 19 0.86 9.20 -12.04
N ALA A 20 2.18 9.34 -12.21
CA ALA A 20 3.15 9.17 -11.14
C ALA A 20 2.89 10.14 -9.98
N ILE A 21 2.74 11.44 -10.23
CA ILE A 21 2.54 12.44 -9.17
C ILE A 21 1.26 12.14 -8.37
N VAL A 22 0.14 11.93 -9.07
CA VAL A 22 -1.15 11.65 -8.42
C VAL A 22 -1.10 10.33 -7.65
N HIS A 23 -0.47 9.29 -8.23
CA HIS A 23 -0.31 8.00 -7.58
C HIS A 23 0.49 8.13 -6.29
N GLN A 24 1.63 8.81 -6.34
CA GLN A 24 2.48 9.05 -5.16
C GLN A 24 1.75 9.83 -4.07
N LEU A 25 1.03 10.90 -4.43
CA LEU A 25 0.29 11.70 -3.46
C LEU A 25 -0.83 10.91 -2.78
N ILE A 26 -1.65 10.20 -3.54
CA ILE A 26 -2.76 9.41 -2.99
C ILE A 26 -2.21 8.30 -2.10
N VAL A 27 -1.22 7.55 -2.59
CA VAL A 27 -0.68 6.38 -1.90
C VAL A 27 0.10 6.77 -0.65
N GLY A 28 0.95 7.80 -0.73
CA GLY A 28 1.73 8.31 0.41
C GLY A 28 0.84 8.92 1.50
N LEU A 29 -0.14 9.75 1.13
CA LEU A 29 -1.09 10.30 2.11
C LEU A 29 -1.95 9.20 2.74
N ALA A 30 -2.34 8.19 1.96
CA ALA A 30 -3.06 7.04 2.48
C ALA A 30 -2.28 6.26 3.53
N ALA A 31 -1.02 5.97 3.23
CA ALA A 31 -0.10 5.33 4.15
C ALA A 31 0.06 6.12 5.46
N MET A 32 0.26 7.45 5.37
CA MET A 32 0.46 8.32 6.54
C MET A 32 -0.75 8.39 7.48
N HIS A 33 -1.97 8.39 6.93
CA HIS A 33 -3.19 8.58 7.72
C HIS A 33 -3.80 7.27 8.20
N SER A 34 -3.90 6.28 7.33
CA SER A 34 -4.65 5.04 7.60
C SER A 34 -3.76 3.85 7.93
N GLY A 35 -2.45 3.94 7.69
CA GLY A 35 -1.57 2.78 7.74
C GLY A 35 -1.68 1.87 6.50
N TRP A 36 -2.62 2.13 5.60
CA TRP A 36 -2.89 1.34 4.39
C TRP A 36 -2.60 2.14 3.12
N PHE A 37 -2.17 1.47 2.03
CA PHE A 37 -1.76 2.15 0.80
C PHE A 37 -2.43 1.54 -0.46
N PRO A 38 -3.30 2.27 -1.19
CA PRO A 38 -4.09 1.73 -2.30
C PRO A 38 -3.33 1.70 -3.65
N ALA A 39 -2.05 1.33 -3.66
CA ALA A 39 -1.20 1.43 -4.86
C ALA A 39 -1.79 0.69 -6.08
N PHE A 40 -2.30 -0.52 -5.87
CA PHE A 40 -2.94 -1.31 -6.92
C PHE A 40 -4.14 -0.59 -7.55
N ALA A 41 -5.07 -0.10 -6.72
CA ALA A 41 -6.30 0.52 -7.19
C ALA A 41 -6.03 1.81 -7.98
N VAL A 42 -5.08 2.63 -7.51
CA VAL A 42 -4.74 3.88 -8.21
C VAL A 42 -4.06 3.57 -9.55
N THR A 43 -3.23 2.53 -9.64
CA THR A 43 -2.70 2.06 -10.92
C THR A 43 -3.81 1.59 -11.87
N LEU A 44 -4.80 0.86 -11.37
CA LEU A 44 -5.96 0.44 -12.18
C LEU A 44 -6.74 1.62 -12.77
N ILE A 45 -6.88 2.73 -12.03
CA ILE A 45 -7.52 3.94 -12.55
C ILE A 45 -6.77 4.44 -13.80
N PHE A 46 -5.44 4.53 -13.73
CA PHE A 46 -4.64 4.97 -14.88
C PHE A 46 -4.61 3.96 -16.03
N LEU A 47 -4.65 2.66 -15.72
CA LEU A 47 -4.85 1.61 -16.73
C LEU A 47 -6.18 1.82 -17.47
N ILE A 48 -7.27 2.02 -16.74
CA ILE A 48 -8.61 2.21 -17.32
C ILE A 48 -8.66 3.50 -18.13
N ILE A 49 -8.09 4.60 -17.64
CA ILE A 49 -7.94 5.84 -18.43
C ILE A 49 -7.18 5.55 -19.73
N GLY A 50 -6.08 4.80 -19.67
CA GLY A 50 -5.32 4.45 -20.86
C GLY A 50 -6.09 3.58 -21.86
N LEU A 51 -6.94 2.68 -21.37
CA LEU A 51 -7.86 1.89 -22.21
C LEU A 51 -8.94 2.78 -22.86
N VAL A 52 -9.54 3.71 -22.11
CA VAL A 52 -10.52 4.68 -22.64
C VAL A 52 -9.89 5.58 -23.71
N LEU A 53 -8.64 5.98 -23.52
CA LEU A 53 -7.87 6.76 -24.49
C LEU A 53 -7.36 5.93 -25.68
N HIS A 54 -7.67 4.63 -25.74
CA HIS A 54 -7.23 3.71 -26.78
C HIS A 54 -5.71 3.72 -26.97
N ILE A 55 -4.96 3.86 -25.88
CA ILE A 55 -3.49 3.83 -25.90
C ILE A 55 -3.04 2.43 -26.37
N PRO A 56 -2.12 2.32 -27.33
CA PRO A 56 -1.63 1.03 -27.79
C PRO A 56 -1.04 0.19 -26.65
N THR A 57 -1.13 -1.13 -26.76
CA THR A 57 -0.81 -2.09 -25.70
C THR A 57 0.58 -1.88 -25.08
N VAL A 58 1.61 -1.64 -25.90
CA VAL A 58 3.00 -1.48 -25.40
C VAL A 58 3.16 -0.21 -24.57
N PRO A 59 2.83 1.01 -25.07
CA PRO A 59 2.80 2.21 -24.25
C PRO A 59 1.89 2.11 -23.02
N LEU A 60 0.76 1.41 -23.12
CA LEU A 60 -0.14 1.22 -21.99
C LEU A 60 0.50 0.35 -20.89
N ALA A 61 1.12 -0.77 -21.28
CA ALA A 61 1.83 -1.63 -20.34
C ALA A 61 3.00 -0.89 -19.65
N LEU A 62 3.73 -0.05 -20.39
CA LEU A 62 4.79 0.79 -19.83
C LEU A 62 4.24 1.85 -18.86
N LEU A 63 3.12 2.50 -19.22
CA LEU A 63 2.44 3.44 -18.33
C LEU A 63 2.07 2.74 -17.03
N VAL A 64 1.37 1.61 -17.10
CA VAL A 64 0.93 0.84 -15.93
C VAL A 64 2.10 0.37 -15.07
N GLY A 65 3.16 -0.17 -15.68
CA GLY A 65 4.36 -0.59 -14.96
C GLY A 65 5.05 0.58 -14.27
N TYR A 66 5.17 1.72 -14.95
CA TYR A 66 5.73 2.94 -14.37
C TYR A 66 4.89 3.40 -13.17
N THR A 67 3.58 3.58 -13.33
CA THR A 67 2.69 4.01 -12.23
C THR A 67 2.65 3.00 -11.08
N ALA A 68 2.71 1.69 -11.36
CA ALA A 68 2.76 0.65 -10.32
C ALA A 68 4.03 0.73 -9.46
N SER A 69 5.15 1.14 -10.06
CA SER A 69 6.44 1.22 -9.36
C SER A 69 6.58 2.46 -8.47
N THR A 70 5.76 3.51 -8.67
CA THR A 70 5.88 4.76 -7.90
C THR A 70 5.25 4.69 -6.51
N GLY A 71 4.10 4.03 -6.36
CA GLY A 71 3.34 4.08 -5.10
C GLY A 71 4.02 3.44 -3.90
N PRO A 72 4.50 2.19 -3.98
CA PRO A 72 5.09 1.50 -2.84
C PRO A 72 6.24 2.28 -2.18
N ALA A 73 7.11 2.90 -2.98
CA ALA A 73 8.20 3.74 -2.46
C ALA A 73 7.67 4.95 -1.66
N PHE A 74 6.58 5.57 -2.11
CA PHE A 74 5.98 6.71 -1.41
C PHE A 74 5.12 6.31 -0.21
N ALA A 75 4.55 5.10 -0.21
CA ALA A 75 3.93 4.54 0.99
C ALA A 75 4.97 4.39 2.11
N ASP A 76 6.15 3.85 1.77
CA ASP A 76 7.27 3.66 2.69
C ASP A 76 7.75 4.99 3.30
N LEU A 77 7.94 6.00 2.45
CA LEU A 77 8.20 7.39 2.89
C LEU A 77 7.12 7.90 3.86
N GLY A 78 5.85 7.63 3.55
CA GLY A 78 4.72 8.01 4.38
C GLY A 78 4.77 7.34 5.76
N TYR A 79 5.06 6.04 5.81
CA TYR A 79 5.22 5.30 7.07
C TYR A 79 6.40 5.82 7.88
N ASP A 80 7.54 6.06 7.24
CA ASP A 80 8.73 6.59 7.89
C ASP A 80 8.50 7.98 8.48
N PHE A 81 7.87 8.89 7.75
CA PHE A 81 7.55 10.21 8.28
C PHE A 81 6.57 10.13 9.45
N LYS A 82 5.57 9.24 9.37
CA LYS A 82 4.62 9.04 10.46
C LYS A 82 5.29 8.46 11.71
N ALA A 83 6.09 7.42 11.54
CA ALA A 83 6.85 6.78 12.61
C ALA A 83 7.85 7.76 13.23
N GLY A 84 8.58 8.52 12.39
CA GLY A 84 9.51 9.55 12.83
C GLY A 84 8.84 10.62 13.68
N TRP A 85 7.69 11.13 13.21
CA TRP A 85 6.91 12.10 13.98
C TRP A 85 6.46 11.52 15.32
N LEU A 86 5.97 10.27 15.36
CA LEU A 86 5.55 9.62 16.60
C LEU A 86 6.68 9.47 17.61
N LEU A 87 7.89 9.10 17.17
CA LEU A 87 9.05 8.91 18.04
C LEU A 87 9.61 10.22 18.59
N ARG A 88 9.41 11.34 17.89
CA ARG A 88 10.07 12.62 18.20
C ARG A 88 9.15 13.70 18.73
N ARG A 89 7.82 13.53 18.64
CA ARG A 89 6.84 14.56 19.05
C ARG A 89 6.98 15.03 20.50
N ASP A 90 7.44 14.15 21.40
CA ASP A 90 7.54 14.43 22.83
C ASP A 90 8.98 14.78 23.28
N ALA A 91 9.91 14.93 22.33
CA ALA A 91 11.32 15.19 22.64
C ALA A 91 11.57 16.64 23.11
N ALA A 92 12.48 16.80 24.08
CA ALA A 92 12.96 18.09 24.55
C ALA A 92 14.51 18.14 24.54
N PRO A 93 15.14 19.09 23.82
CA PRO A 93 14.55 20.10 22.94
C PRO A 93 14.05 19.54 21.59
N TRP A 94 12.79 19.84 21.24
CA TRP A 94 12.12 19.26 20.07
C TRP A 94 12.79 19.58 18.72
N ARG A 95 13.03 20.87 18.44
CA ARG A 95 13.55 21.34 17.14
C ARG A 95 14.86 20.68 16.70
N PRO A 96 15.95 20.69 17.52
CA PRO A 96 17.21 20.09 17.10
C PRO A 96 17.10 18.56 16.95
N PHE A 97 16.30 17.90 17.80
CA PHE A 97 16.07 16.47 17.71
C PHE A 97 15.28 16.08 16.46
N GLU A 98 14.28 16.88 16.07
CA GLU A 98 13.50 16.67 14.85
C GLU A 98 14.36 16.83 13.59
N ILE A 99 15.20 17.86 13.53
CA ILE A 99 16.08 18.11 12.37
C ILE A 99 17.07 16.95 12.20
N GLU A 100 17.74 16.53 13.28
CA GLU A 100 18.68 15.41 13.21
C GLU A 100 17.96 14.10 12.90
N GLY A 101 16.80 13.85 13.51
CA GLY A 101 15.98 12.67 13.23
C GLY A 101 15.56 12.57 11.77
N ARG A 102 15.11 13.67 11.15
CA ARG A 102 14.79 13.71 9.71
C ARG A 102 16.01 13.45 8.83
N ARG A 103 17.17 13.95 9.22
CA ARG A 103 18.43 13.70 8.50
C ARG A 103 18.79 12.21 8.55
N GLN A 104 18.68 11.58 9.72
CA GLN A 104 18.93 10.14 9.86
C GLN A 104 17.93 9.30 9.07
N GLN A 105 16.64 9.68 9.07
CA GLN A 105 15.63 9.00 8.25
C GLN A 105 15.93 9.10 6.76
N TYR A 106 16.32 10.28 6.28
CA TYR A 106 16.73 10.46 4.89
C TYR A 106 17.93 9.58 4.52
N LEU A 107 18.95 9.52 5.39
CA LEU A 107 20.11 8.65 5.17
C LEU A 107 19.72 7.17 5.17
N ALA A 108 18.87 6.74 6.12
CA ALA A 108 18.37 5.37 6.18
C ALA A 108 17.61 4.98 4.91
N GLN A 109 16.78 5.87 4.38
CA GLN A 109 16.07 5.67 3.11
C GLN A 109 17.03 5.55 1.92
N LEU A 110 18.08 6.38 1.85
CA LEU A 110 19.09 6.26 0.79
C LEU A 110 19.84 4.93 0.86
N VAL A 111 20.17 4.47 2.07
CA VAL A 111 20.80 3.15 2.28
C VAL A 111 19.85 2.04 1.85
N GLY A 112 18.60 2.06 2.31
CA GLY A 112 17.57 1.08 1.92
C GLY A 112 17.35 1.04 0.41
N PHE A 113 17.25 2.21 -0.23
CA PHE A 113 17.17 2.33 -1.69
C PHE A 113 18.38 1.72 -2.40
N GLY A 114 19.59 2.00 -1.93
CA GLY A 114 20.81 1.43 -2.49
C GLY A 114 20.86 -0.09 -2.36
N VAL A 115 20.52 -0.62 -1.19
CA VAL A 115 20.45 -2.07 -0.95
C VAL A 115 19.39 -2.72 -1.85
N ALA A 116 18.20 -2.12 -1.95
CA ALA A 116 17.13 -2.62 -2.81
C ALA A 116 17.56 -2.69 -4.28
N LEU A 117 18.25 -1.67 -4.80
CA LEU A 117 18.80 -1.68 -6.16
C LEU A 117 19.78 -2.84 -6.37
N VAL A 118 20.69 -3.07 -5.42
CA VAL A 118 21.65 -4.18 -5.49
C VAL A 118 20.92 -5.52 -5.50
N VAL A 119 19.97 -5.73 -4.58
CA VAL A 119 19.18 -6.96 -4.50
C VAL A 119 18.43 -7.20 -5.81
N VAL A 120 17.74 -6.19 -6.35
CA VAL A 120 17.04 -6.30 -7.63
C VAL A 120 18.00 -6.63 -8.77
N ALA A 121 19.15 -5.93 -8.86
CA ALA A 121 20.14 -6.16 -9.91
C ALA A 121 20.69 -7.60 -9.91
N LEU A 122 20.80 -8.23 -8.74
CA LEU A 122 21.26 -9.61 -8.59
C LEU A 122 20.14 -10.64 -8.78
N ALA A 123 18.93 -10.37 -8.28
CA ALA A 123 17.87 -11.36 -8.17
C ALA A 123 16.86 -11.38 -9.34
N TRP A 124 16.74 -10.30 -10.13
CA TRP A 124 15.64 -10.15 -11.11
C TRP A 124 15.56 -11.28 -12.13
N LYS A 125 16.70 -11.78 -12.63
CA LYS A 125 16.72 -12.86 -13.62
C LYS A 125 16.18 -14.16 -13.05
N ALA A 126 16.64 -14.54 -11.85
CA ALA A 126 16.21 -15.76 -11.18
C ALA A 126 14.71 -15.73 -10.84
N PHE A 127 14.22 -14.59 -10.34
CA PHE A 127 12.79 -14.39 -10.09
C PHE A 127 11.95 -14.59 -11.35
N PHE A 128 12.33 -13.97 -12.46
CA PHE A 128 11.56 -14.09 -13.70
C PHE A 128 11.75 -15.44 -14.41
N SER A 129 12.91 -16.10 -14.33
CA SER A 129 13.10 -17.44 -14.89
C SER A 129 12.25 -18.48 -14.18
N ASP A 130 11.99 -18.29 -12.88
CA ASP A 130 11.10 -19.14 -12.09
C ASP A 130 9.62 -18.83 -12.32
N GLY A 131 9.29 -17.89 -13.21
CA GLY A 131 7.91 -17.45 -13.44
C GLY A 131 7.29 -16.71 -12.25
N LYS A 132 8.09 -16.27 -11.27
CA LYS A 132 7.62 -15.55 -10.08
C LYS A 132 7.30 -14.11 -10.46
N VAL A 133 6.09 -13.89 -10.95
CA VAL A 133 5.52 -12.57 -11.15
C VAL A 133 4.54 -12.25 -10.02
N PRO A 134 4.49 -10.98 -9.56
CA PRO A 134 3.48 -10.58 -8.60
C PRO A 134 2.07 -10.85 -9.15
N PRO A 135 1.14 -11.45 -8.38
CA PRO A 135 -0.22 -11.74 -8.85
C PRO A 135 -0.94 -10.50 -9.41
N VAL A 136 -0.63 -9.31 -8.88
CA VAL A 136 -1.16 -8.04 -9.37
C VAL A 136 -0.81 -7.75 -10.84
N ALA A 137 0.34 -8.21 -11.32
CA ALA A 137 0.76 -8.03 -12.70
C ALA A 137 -0.14 -8.83 -13.66
N GLU A 138 -0.57 -10.03 -13.25
CA GLU A 138 -1.51 -10.85 -14.03
C GLU A 138 -2.87 -10.17 -14.16
N VAL A 139 -3.33 -9.49 -13.10
CA VAL A 139 -4.56 -8.71 -13.14
C VAL A 139 -4.43 -7.58 -14.18
N TYR A 140 -3.34 -6.82 -14.16
CA TYR A 140 -3.13 -5.77 -15.16
C TYR A 140 -3.09 -6.31 -16.59
N VAL A 141 -2.37 -7.40 -16.83
CA VAL A 141 -2.28 -8.02 -18.16
C VAL A 141 -3.66 -8.50 -18.62
N THR A 142 -4.42 -9.14 -17.72
CA THR A 142 -5.77 -9.62 -18.02
C THR A 142 -6.68 -8.45 -18.34
N THR A 143 -6.66 -7.36 -17.56
CA THR A 143 -7.44 -6.15 -17.84
C THR A 143 -7.06 -5.52 -19.19
N ILE A 144 -5.77 -5.44 -19.53
CA ILE A 144 -5.32 -4.91 -20.83
C ILE A 144 -5.84 -5.78 -21.99
N LYS A 145 -5.81 -7.11 -21.84
CA LYS A 145 -6.24 -8.06 -22.88
C LYS A 145 -7.75 -8.12 -23.05
N THR A 146 -8.48 -8.12 -21.94
CA THR A 146 -9.96 -8.16 -21.93
C THR A 146 -10.55 -6.82 -22.39
N GLY A 147 -9.84 -5.71 -22.14
CA GLY A 147 -10.35 -4.38 -22.44
C GLY A 147 -11.47 -3.97 -21.49
N LEU A 148 -12.22 -2.94 -21.87
CA LEU A 148 -13.35 -2.43 -21.09
C LEU A 148 -14.67 -2.96 -21.66
N GLU A 149 -15.53 -3.47 -20.79
CA GLU A 149 -16.89 -3.81 -21.16
C GLU A 149 -17.73 -2.53 -21.39
N PRO A 150 -18.75 -2.58 -22.27
CA PRO A 150 -19.68 -1.48 -22.41
C PRO A 150 -20.30 -1.10 -21.05
N GLY A 151 -20.15 0.16 -20.65
CA GLY A 151 -20.70 0.68 -19.39
C GLY A 151 -19.77 0.61 -18.17
N THR A 152 -18.55 0.07 -18.26
CA THR A 152 -17.60 0.08 -17.14
C THR A 152 -17.40 1.48 -16.55
N MET A 153 -17.25 2.51 -17.40
CA MET A 153 -17.08 3.89 -16.95
C MET A 153 -18.30 4.42 -16.18
N THR A 154 -19.51 4.09 -16.63
CA THR A 154 -20.75 4.44 -15.95
C THR A 154 -20.83 3.77 -14.59
N THR A 155 -20.50 2.47 -14.50
CA THR A 155 -20.47 1.73 -13.25
C THR A 155 -19.44 2.32 -12.28
N MET A 156 -18.25 2.69 -12.76
CA MET A 156 -17.22 3.34 -11.92
C MET A 156 -17.68 4.69 -11.39
N LEU A 157 -18.32 5.52 -12.22
CA LEU A 157 -18.86 6.81 -11.80
C LEU A 157 -19.99 6.64 -10.77
N LEU A 158 -20.88 5.66 -10.97
CA LEU A 158 -21.95 5.34 -10.02
C LEU A 158 -21.39 4.86 -8.68
N TRP A 159 -20.37 3.99 -8.68
CA TRP A 159 -19.72 3.49 -7.47
C TRP A 159 -18.76 4.49 -6.81
N ALA A 160 -18.31 5.52 -7.53
CA ALA A 160 -17.57 6.63 -6.93
C ALA A 160 -18.43 7.40 -5.92
N ILE A 161 -19.76 7.46 -6.11
CA ILE A 161 -20.69 8.14 -5.20
C ILE A 161 -20.70 7.50 -3.81
N PRO A 162 -21.04 6.19 -3.62
CA PRO A 162 -21.00 5.57 -2.30
C PRO A 162 -19.60 5.56 -1.70
N GLY A 163 -18.55 5.38 -2.52
CA GLY A 163 -17.17 5.50 -2.06
C GLY A 163 -16.87 6.89 -1.48
N ALA A 164 -17.28 7.96 -2.16
CA ALA A 164 -17.13 9.33 -1.70
C ALA A 164 -17.96 9.62 -0.44
N LEU A 165 -19.20 9.14 -0.37
CA LEU A 165 -20.05 9.30 0.82
C LEU A 165 -19.43 8.62 2.05
N VAL A 166 -18.95 7.38 1.91
CA VAL A 166 -18.27 6.66 2.99
C VAL A 166 -16.96 7.36 3.38
N GLN A 167 -16.22 7.88 2.40
CA GLN A 167 -15.00 8.64 2.64
C GLN A 167 -15.28 9.95 3.40
N LEU A 168 -16.35 10.66 3.06
CA LEU A 168 -16.79 11.88 3.74
C LEU A 168 -17.21 11.60 5.18
N LEU A 169 -18.00 10.54 5.40
CA LEU A 169 -18.42 10.11 6.74
C LEU A 169 -17.25 9.65 7.62
N GLY A 170 -16.25 9.00 7.03
CA GLY A 170 -15.07 8.50 7.75
C GLY A 170 -14.03 9.57 8.06
N GLY A 171 -14.11 10.71 7.39
CA GLY A 171 -13.11 11.77 7.45
C GLY A 171 -11.77 11.39 6.82
N PRO A 172 -10.87 12.37 6.68
CA PRO A 172 -9.57 12.19 6.02
C PRO A 172 -8.60 11.29 6.81
N SER A 173 -8.76 11.16 8.13
CA SER A 173 -7.87 10.38 8.98
C SER A 173 -8.07 8.87 8.85
N ARG A 174 -9.30 8.40 8.62
CA ARG A 174 -9.61 6.96 8.60
C ARG A 174 -9.62 6.36 7.20
N GLN A 175 -9.83 7.19 6.18
CA GLN A 175 -9.86 6.78 4.76
C GLN A 175 -10.80 5.60 4.46
N MET A 176 -11.98 5.61 5.08
CA MET A 176 -12.91 4.48 5.03
C MET A 176 -13.37 4.14 3.60
N GLY A 177 -13.48 5.13 2.71
CA GLY A 177 -13.86 4.87 1.31
C GLY A 177 -12.76 4.13 0.55
N VAL A 178 -11.49 4.48 0.80
CA VAL A 178 -10.32 3.80 0.22
C VAL A 178 -10.24 2.34 0.72
N LEU A 179 -10.45 2.13 2.02
CA LEU A 179 -10.46 0.80 2.62
C LEU A 179 -11.61 -0.06 2.07
N LEU A 180 -12.80 0.51 1.93
CA LEU A 180 -13.96 -0.17 1.34
C LEU A 180 -13.69 -0.60 -0.11
N ALA A 181 -13.21 0.33 -0.95
CA ALA A 181 -12.88 0.03 -2.33
C ALA A 181 -11.81 -1.07 -2.44
N THR A 182 -10.80 -1.03 -1.57
CA THR A 182 -9.77 -2.08 -1.55
C THR A 182 -10.33 -3.43 -1.10
N GLY A 183 -11.19 -3.46 -0.09
CA GLY A 183 -11.85 -4.69 0.35
C GLY A 183 -12.72 -5.33 -0.74
N LEU A 184 -13.43 -4.52 -1.52
CA LEU A 184 -14.22 -4.99 -2.66
C LEU A 184 -13.34 -5.60 -3.77
N LEU A 185 -12.12 -5.08 -3.98
CA LEU A 185 -11.18 -5.60 -4.96
C LEU A 185 -10.57 -6.94 -4.56
N VAL A 186 -10.32 -7.17 -3.27
CA VAL A 186 -9.69 -8.41 -2.78
C VAL A 186 -10.63 -9.61 -2.93
N ALA A 187 -11.96 -9.40 -2.88
CA ALA A 187 -12.98 -10.39 -3.19
C ALA A 187 -12.79 -11.80 -2.56
N THR A 188 -12.06 -11.92 -1.45
CA THR A 188 -11.89 -13.16 -0.68
C THR A 188 -12.65 -13.07 0.64
N PRO A 189 -13.89 -13.57 0.72
CA PRO A 189 -14.69 -13.53 1.95
C PRO A 189 -13.97 -14.18 3.14
N GLN A 190 -13.17 -15.23 2.88
CA GLN A 190 -12.39 -15.95 3.88
C GLN A 190 -11.41 -15.03 4.64
N ALA A 191 -10.71 -14.13 3.91
CA ALA A 191 -9.82 -13.17 4.54
C ALA A 191 -10.61 -12.17 5.41
N GLY A 192 -11.80 -11.76 4.97
CA GLY A 192 -12.71 -10.93 5.76
C GLY A 192 -13.12 -11.61 7.08
N TRP A 193 -13.51 -12.88 7.04
CA TRP A 193 -13.83 -13.66 8.23
C TRP A 193 -12.64 -13.83 9.17
N MET A 194 -11.43 -14.03 8.62
CA MET A 194 -10.21 -14.11 9.42
C MET A 194 -9.93 -12.79 10.17
N VAL A 195 -10.07 -11.64 9.50
CA VAL A 195 -9.92 -10.32 10.13
C VAL A 195 -10.98 -10.12 11.22
N LEU A 196 -12.24 -10.47 10.96
CA LEU A 196 -13.30 -10.40 11.97
C LEU A 196 -12.99 -11.30 13.18
N GLY A 197 -12.51 -12.52 12.95
CA GLY A 197 -12.06 -13.43 14.00
C GLY A 197 -10.91 -12.84 14.82
N ALA A 198 -9.91 -12.25 14.16
CA ALA A 198 -8.79 -11.58 14.83
C ALA A 198 -9.26 -10.37 15.66
N LEU A 199 -10.23 -9.60 15.17
CA LEU A 199 -10.85 -8.50 15.93
C LEU A 199 -11.61 -9.00 17.15
N VAL A 200 -12.32 -10.14 17.03
CA VAL A 200 -12.98 -10.79 18.17
C VAL A 200 -11.95 -11.23 19.21
N VAL A 201 -10.86 -11.90 18.80
CA VAL A 201 -9.76 -12.30 19.70
C VAL A 201 -9.17 -11.09 20.40
N ARG A 202 -8.84 -10.02 19.65
CA ARG A 202 -8.36 -8.75 20.22
C ARG A 202 -9.34 -8.23 21.26
N GLN A 203 -10.63 -8.12 20.92
CA GLN A 203 -11.62 -7.55 21.80
C GLN A 203 -11.85 -8.39 23.07
N LEU A 204 -11.81 -9.72 22.96
CA LEU A 204 -11.91 -10.65 24.09
C LEU A 204 -10.68 -10.58 24.99
N TYR A 205 -9.48 -10.55 24.42
CA TYR A 205 -8.23 -10.45 25.16
C TYR A 205 -8.13 -9.13 25.92
N THR A 206 -8.43 -8.01 25.24
CA THR A 206 -8.50 -6.69 25.89
C THR A 206 -9.56 -6.68 26.99
N ARG A 207 -10.75 -7.27 26.77
CA ARG A 207 -11.77 -7.37 27.84
C ARG A 207 -11.33 -8.23 29.01
N TRP A 208 -10.59 -9.31 28.75
CA TRP A 208 -10.09 -10.20 29.78
C TRP A 208 -9.03 -9.51 30.64
N ARG A 209 -8.09 -8.78 30.03
CA ARG A 209 -7.08 -7.95 30.71
C ARG A 209 -7.68 -6.83 31.56
N ARG A 210 -8.78 -6.21 31.11
CA ARG A 210 -9.53 -5.19 31.87
C ARG A 210 -10.27 -5.72 33.09
N ARG A 211 -10.41 -7.04 33.27
CA ARG A 211 -11.24 -7.60 34.36
C ARG A 211 -10.69 -7.18 35.71
N GLY A 212 -11.55 -6.59 36.55
CA GLY A 212 -11.19 -6.12 37.89
C GLY A 212 -10.56 -4.72 37.95
N ILE A 213 -10.33 -4.06 36.82
CA ILE A 213 -9.77 -2.71 36.77
C ILE A 213 -10.92 -1.68 36.73
N ALA A 214 -11.14 -1.00 37.86
CA ALA A 214 -12.14 0.05 37.98
C ALA A 214 -11.61 1.43 37.55
N ASP A 215 -10.33 1.70 37.79
CA ASP A 215 -9.68 2.98 37.50
C ASP A 215 -9.52 3.23 35.99
N ALA A 216 -9.67 4.50 35.58
CA ALA A 216 -9.69 4.90 34.18
C ALA A 216 -8.28 4.99 33.57
N GLU A 217 -7.26 5.38 34.33
CA GLU A 217 -5.87 5.43 33.84
C GLU A 217 -5.28 4.03 33.77
N ALA A 218 -5.46 3.22 34.82
CA ALA A 218 -5.04 1.82 34.82
C ALA A 218 -5.70 1.00 33.69
N ARG A 219 -6.92 1.36 33.30
CA ARG A 219 -7.59 0.72 32.15
C ARG A 219 -6.93 1.08 30.82
N LYS A 220 -6.51 2.34 30.62
CA LYS A 220 -5.79 2.76 29.41
C LYS A 220 -4.44 2.07 29.30
N GLU A 221 -3.70 2.00 30.40
CA GLU A 221 -2.40 1.31 30.43
C GLU A 221 -2.56 -0.19 30.11
N SER A 222 -3.56 -0.85 30.70
CA SER A 222 -3.88 -2.24 30.39
C SER A 222 -4.26 -2.45 28.92
N ASP A 223 -4.88 -1.46 28.27
CA ASP A 223 -5.25 -1.51 26.86
C ASP A 223 -4.01 -1.42 25.97
N GLU A 224 -3.13 -0.46 26.24
CA GLU A 224 -1.87 -0.30 25.51
C GLU A 224 -0.99 -1.55 25.65
N GLN A 225 -0.88 -2.11 26.86
CA GLN A 225 -0.16 -3.37 27.04
C GLN A 225 -0.81 -4.51 26.25
N ALA A 226 -2.14 -4.61 26.24
CA ALA A 226 -2.83 -5.66 25.48
C ALA A 226 -2.60 -5.51 23.96
N GLU A 227 -2.53 -4.28 23.45
CA GLU A 227 -2.16 -4.01 22.06
C GLU A 227 -0.71 -4.36 21.77
N ASN A 228 0.23 -4.06 22.68
CA ASN A 228 1.64 -4.41 22.55
C ASN A 228 1.85 -5.93 22.50
N ASP A 229 1.19 -6.68 23.39
CA ASP A 229 1.30 -8.15 23.41
C ASP A 229 0.80 -8.77 22.11
N LEU A 230 -0.37 -8.32 21.63
CA LEU A 230 -0.94 -8.79 20.36
C LEU A 230 -0.08 -8.39 19.16
N SER A 231 0.50 -7.19 19.19
CA SER A 231 1.42 -6.72 18.14
C SER A 231 2.71 -7.55 18.12
N LEU A 232 3.25 -7.90 19.28
CA LEU A 232 4.43 -8.75 19.40
C LEU A 232 4.18 -10.16 18.85
N VAL A 233 3.03 -10.76 19.18
CA VAL A 233 2.62 -12.06 18.63
C VAL A 233 2.48 -11.97 17.11
N GLY A 234 1.83 -10.92 16.59
CA GLY A 234 1.69 -10.68 15.15
C GLY A 234 3.06 -10.55 14.46
N ALA A 235 3.97 -9.75 15.02
CA ALA A 235 5.32 -9.59 14.50
C ALA A 235 6.10 -10.91 14.50
N GLY A 236 5.98 -11.71 15.57
CA GLY A 236 6.60 -13.04 15.65
C GLY A 236 6.10 -14.01 14.59
N LEU A 237 4.78 -14.03 14.32
CA LEU A 237 4.20 -14.86 13.26
C LEU A 237 4.70 -14.44 11.87
N VAL A 238 4.78 -13.14 11.59
CA VAL A 238 5.29 -12.60 10.31
C VAL A 238 6.78 -12.87 10.13
N ALA A 239 7.58 -12.72 11.19
CA ALA A 239 8.99 -13.06 11.17
C ALA A 239 9.19 -14.57 10.93
N GLY A 240 8.40 -15.41 11.59
CA GLY A 240 8.39 -16.86 11.40
C GLY A 240 8.04 -17.28 9.98
N SER A 241 7.01 -16.67 9.37
CA SER A 241 6.65 -16.95 7.98
C SER A 241 7.76 -16.53 7.01
N SER A 242 8.36 -15.35 7.23
CA SER A 242 9.45 -14.86 6.39
C SER A 242 10.69 -15.77 6.46
N LEU A 243 11.03 -16.29 7.64
CA LEU A 243 12.12 -17.26 7.80
C LEU A 243 11.84 -18.57 7.07
N ASN A 244 10.60 -19.07 7.13
CA ASN A 244 10.19 -20.26 6.40
C ASN A 244 10.32 -20.05 4.88
N ASP A 245 9.89 -18.89 4.37
CA ASP A 245 9.94 -18.58 2.94
C ASP A 245 11.39 -18.48 2.44
N VAL A 246 12.27 -17.83 3.20
CA VAL A 246 13.72 -17.81 2.90
C VAL A 246 14.33 -19.21 2.96
N GLY A 247 13.94 -20.03 3.94
CA GLY A 247 14.38 -21.43 4.04
C GLY A 247 13.91 -22.33 2.90
N GLN A 248 12.81 -21.97 2.22
CA GLN A 248 12.38 -22.66 1.01
C GLN A 248 13.20 -22.24 -0.22
N LEU A 249 13.60 -20.96 -0.29
CA LEU A 249 14.46 -20.46 -1.37
C LEU A 249 15.84 -21.12 -1.36
N THR A 250 16.43 -21.39 -0.19
CA THR A 250 17.73 -22.07 -0.09
C THR A 250 17.68 -23.56 -0.39
N LYS A 251 16.51 -24.21 -0.25
CA LYS A 251 16.30 -25.61 -0.68
C LYS A 251 16.11 -25.75 -2.19
N ALA A 252 15.78 -24.65 -2.87
CA ALA A 252 15.57 -24.61 -4.31
C ALA A 252 16.83 -24.26 -5.11
N LEU A 253 17.93 -23.88 -4.43
CA LEU A 253 19.28 -23.69 -4.97
C LEU A 253 20.10 -24.97 -4.81
#